data_AF-A0A1J5P671-F1
#
_entry.id   AF-A0A1J5P671-F1
#
_cell.length_a   1.000
_cell.length_b   1.000
_cell.length_c   1.000
_cell.angle_alpha   90.00
_cell.angle_beta   90.00
_cell.angle_gamma   90.00
#
_symmetry.space_group_name_H-M   'P 1'
#
loop_
_entity.id
_entity.type
_entity.pdbx_description
1 polymer ?
#
loop_
_entity_poly.entity_id
_entity_poly.type
_entity_poly.pdbx_seq_one_letter_code
_entity_poly.pdbx_strand_id
1 'polypeptide(L)'
;MPAALIHKVIQRESGYNPAARNGPYYGLMQILPGTAHTMGYSGPARGLLDAGTNLTYGVKYLRGAWLLSHGNYDTAIMWYAKGYYYEARRRGMLDQVGMR
;
A
#
# COMPACT_ATOMS: atom_id res chain seq x y z
N MET A 1 5.35 -8.75 8.97
CA MET A 1 5.07 -7.31 9.13
C MET A 1 4.18 -7.15 10.34
N PRO A 2 4.40 -6.14 11.20
CA PRO A 2 3.63 -5.98 12.43
C PRO A 2 2.17 -5.60 12.14
N ALA A 3 1.21 -6.23 12.83
CA ALA A 3 -0.22 -5.88 12.71
C ALA A 3 -0.48 -4.42 13.12
N ALA A 4 0.22 -3.92 14.16
CA ALA A 4 0.12 -2.54 14.61
C ALA A 4 0.41 -1.51 13.51
N LEU A 5 1.36 -1.80 12.61
CA LEU A 5 1.67 -0.92 11.48
C LEU A 5 0.50 -0.87 10.47
N ILE A 6 -0.15 -2.01 10.21
CA ILE A 6 -1.33 -2.07 9.34
C ILE A 6 -2.45 -1.21 9.90
N HIS A 7 -2.77 -1.39 11.19
CA HIS A 7 -3.80 -0.60 11.88
C HIS A 7 -3.50 0.90 11.87
N LYS A 8 -2.23 1.28 12.11
CA LYS A 8 -1.79 2.69 12.05
C LYS A 8 -2.01 3.30 10.67
N VAL A 9 -1.74 2.54 9.60
CA VAL A 9 -2.01 2.99 8.22
C VAL A 9 -3.52 3.09 7.95
N ILE A 10 -4.33 2.07 8.26
CA ILE A 10 -5.78 2.11 8.01
C ILE A 10 -6.44 3.28 8.75
N GLN A 11 -6.07 3.50 10.01
CA GLN A 11 -6.61 4.60 10.81
C GLN A 11 -6.28 5.96 10.20
N ARG A 12 -5.06 6.16 9.70
CA ARG A 12 -4.61 7.39 9.06
C ARG A 12 -5.27 7.63 7.71
N GLU A 13 -5.38 6.59 6.89
CA GLU A 13 -5.80 6.71 5.49
C GLU A 13 -7.32 6.78 5.33
N SER A 14 -8.09 6.06 6.14
CA SER A 14 -9.55 5.96 5.97
C SER A 14 -10.37 6.03 7.25
N GLY A 15 -9.73 5.99 8.42
CA GLY A 15 -10.46 5.83 9.69
C GLY A 15 -11.30 4.55 9.72
N TYR A 16 -10.80 3.46 9.11
CA TYR A 16 -11.50 2.18 8.96
C TYR A 16 -12.74 2.19 8.05
N ASN A 17 -12.93 3.22 7.22
CA ASN A 17 -14.02 3.24 6.25
C ASN A 17 -13.60 2.53 4.93
N PRO A 18 -14.14 1.34 4.60
CA PRO A 18 -13.79 0.63 3.36
C PRO A 18 -14.30 1.32 2.10
N ALA A 19 -15.31 2.19 2.21
CA ALA A 19 -15.84 2.97 1.09
C ALA A 19 -15.09 4.32 0.90
N ALA A 20 -14.04 4.59 1.69
CA ALA A 20 -13.32 5.86 1.64
C ALA A 20 -12.71 6.13 0.25
N ARG A 21 -12.81 7.39 -0.17
CA ARG A 21 -12.29 7.88 -1.45
C ARG A 21 -11.65 9.26 -1.25
N ASN A 22 -10.42 9.40 -1.72
CA ASN A 22 -9.74 10.68 -1.81
C ASN A 22 -9.06 10.78 -3.18
N GLY A 23 -9.56 11.64 -4.08
CA GLY A 23 -8.99 11.80 -5.43
C GLY A 23 -8.81 10.44 -6.15
N PRO A 24 -7.59 10.00 -6.51
CA PRO A 24 -7.37 8.71 -7.18
C PRO A 24 -7.27 7.49 -6.22
N TYR A 25 -7.35 7.68 -4.90
CA TYR A 25 -7.10 6.65 -3.88
C TYR A 25 -8.37 5.95 -3.39
N TYR A 26 -8.31 4.63 -3.15
CA TYR A 26 -9.48 3.80 -2.85
C TYR A 26 -9.34 3.01 -1.54
N GLY A 27 -10.43 2.97 -0.77
CA GLY A 27 -10.71 2.03 0.31
C GLY A 27 -9.86 2.18 1.57
N LEU A 28 -9.82 1.13 2.39
CA LEU A 28 -9.24 1.15 3.75
C LEU A 28 -7.82 1.71 3.82
N MET A 29 -6.99 1.37 2.84
CA MET A 29 -5.58 1.75 2.80
C MET A 29 -5.28 2.83 1.76
N GLN A 30 -6.31 3.42 1.14
CA GLN A 30 -6.17 4.47 0.12
C GLN A 30 -5.14 4.12 -0.96
N ILE A 31 -5.23 2.90 -1.51
CA ILE A 31 -4.30 2.44 -2.57
C ILE A 31 -4.72 3.01 -3.94
N LEU A 32 -3.72 3.34 -4.78
CA LEU A 32 -3.93 3.70 -6.18
C LEU A 32 -4.26 2.45 -7.01
N PRO A 33 -5.25 2.50 -7.92
CA PRO A 33 -5.53 1.38 -8.84
C PRO A 33 -4.30 0.95 -9.65
N GLY A 34 -3.52 1.90 -10.16
CA GLY A 34 -2.28 1.61 -10.89
C GLY A 34 -1.27 0.81 -10.06
N THR A 35 -1.08 1.16 -8.78
CA THR A 35 -0.22 0.39 -7.86
C THR A 35 -0.78 -1.00 -7.57
N ALA A 36 -2.09 -1.14 -7.43
CA ALA A 36 -2.69 -2.46 -7.28
C ALA A 36 -2.47 -3.32 -8.54
N HIS A 37 -2.56 -2.72 -9.73
CA HIS A 37 -2.33 -3.42 -11.01
C HIS A 37 -0.90 -3.92 -11.15
N THR A 38 0.12 -3.14 -10.79
CA THR A 38 1.52 -3.61 -10.79
C THR A 38 1.73 -4.80 -9.84
N MET A 39 0.86 -4.94 -8.83
CA MET A 39 0.85 -6.02 -7.84
C MET A 39 -0.10 -7.18 -8.19
N GLY A 40 -0.61 -7.22 -9.42
CA GLY A 40 -1.43 -8.32 -9.94
C GLY A 40 -2.94 -8.17 -9.69
N TYR A 41 -3.43 -6.97 -9.38
CA TYR A 41 -4.86 -6.69 -9.46
C TYR A 41 -5.29 -6.54 -10.92
N SER A 42 -6.39 -7.17 -11.30
CA SER A 42 -6.95 -7.09 -12.67
C SER A 42 -8.38 -6.56 -12.70
N GLY A 43 -8.97 -6.27 -11.54
CA GLY A 43 -10.33 -5.76 -11.44
C GLY A 43 -10.43 -4.25 -11.69
N PRO A 44 -11.66 -3.72 -11.80
CA PRO A 44 -11.88 -2.28 -11.93
C PRO A 44 -11.55 -1.54 -10.63
N ALA A 45 -11.17 -0.27 -10.69
CA ALA A 45 -10.82 0.53 -9.51
C ALA A 45 -11.84 0.45 -8.35
N ARG A 46 -13.14 0.41 -8.67
CA ARG A 46 -14.22 0.26 -7.68
C ARG A 46 -14.12 -1.01 -6.83
N GLY A 47 -13.51 -2.08 -7.33
CA GLY A 47 -13.32 -3.31 -6.55
C GLY A 47 -12.32 -3.14 -5.42
N LEU A 48 -11.52 -2.05 -5.40
CA LEU A 48 -10.68 -1.69 -4.26
C LEU A 48 -11.48 -1.05 -3.11
N LEU A 49 -12.80 -0.85 -3.26
CA LEU A 49 -13.70 -0.51 -2.15
C LEU A 49 -14.16 -1.75 -1.37
N ASP A 50 -13.98 -2.96 -1.92
CA ASP A 50 -14.11 -4.17 -1.13
C ASP A 50 -12.95 -4.26 -0.14
N ALA A 51 -13.27 -4.44 1.14
CA ALA A 51 -12.28 -4.43 2.22
C ALA A 51 -11.22 -5.53 2.05
N GLY A 52 -11.63 -6.75 1.69
CA GLY A 52 -10.72 -7.88 1.52
C GLY A 52 -9.74 -7.70 0.36
N THR A 53 -10.26 -7.22 -0.76
CA THR A 53 -9.47 -6.84 -1.95
C THR A 53 -8.51 -5.70 -1.60
N ASN A 54 -9.00 -4.64 -0.94
CA ASN A 54 -8.18 -3.51 -0.55
C ASN A 54 -7.02 -3.92 0.35
N LEU A 55 -7.29 -4.72 1.39
CA LEU A 55 -6.27 -5.20 2.31
C LEU A 55 -5.26 -6.10 1.59
N THR A 56 -5.71 -6.94 0.65
CA THR A 56 -4.81 -7.82 -0.12
C THR A 56 -3.73 -7.03 -0.86
N TYR A 57 -4.08 -5.92 -1.52
CA TYR A 57 -3.11 -5.13 -2.29
C TYR A 57 -2.45 -4.02 -1.45
N GLY A 58 -3.19 -3.37 -0.56
CA GLY A 58 -2.66 -2.37 0.37
C GLY A 58 -1.60 -2.93 1.31
N VAL A 59 -1.80 -4.14 1.85
CA VAL A 59 -0.81 -4.82 2.70
C VAL A 59 0.41 -5.27 1.89
N LYS A 60 0.24 -5.72 0.64
CA LYS A 60 1.36 -6.01 -0.27
C LYS A 60 2.22 -4.77 -0.51
N TYR A 61 1.59 -3.62 -0.77
CA TYR A 61 2.28 -2.35 -0.95
C TYR A 61 2.98 -1.88 0.34
N LEU A 62 2.31 -1.99 1.49
CA LEU A 62 2.91 -1.68 2.79
C LEU A 62 4.11 -2.58 3.13
N ARG A 63 4.08 -3.86 2.72
CA ARG A 63 5.22 -4.75 2.87
C ARG A 63 6.45 -4.24 2.11
N GLY A 64 6.29 -3.69 0.91
CA GLY A 64 7.39 -3.10 0.15
C GLY A 64 8.02 -1.92 0.89
N ALA A 65 7.18 -1.03 1.41
CA ALA A 65 7.62 0.09 2.25
C ALA A 65 8.34 -0.38 3.54
N TRP A 66 7.84 -1.45 4.17
CA TRP A 66 8.46 -2.07 5.34
C TRP A 66 9.86 -2.61 5.04
N LEU A 67 10.07 -3.29 3.91
CA LEU A 67 11.40 -3.79 3.52
C LEU A 67 12.43 -2.67 3.35
N LEU A 68 12.01 -1.53 2.80
CA LEU A 68 12.88 -0.36 2.61
C LEU A 68 13.10 0.46 3.88
N SER A 69 12.29 0.21 4.91
CA SER A 69 12.37 0.90 6.20
C SER A 69 13.38 0.31 7.19
N HIS A 70 13.94 -0.87 6.88
CA HIS A 70 14.76 -1.65 7.82
C HIS A 70 14.08 -1.88 9.18
N GLY A 71 12.75 -2.01 9.18
CA GLY A 71 11.96 -2.28 10.38
C GLY A 71 11.50 -1.03 11.15
N ASN A 72 11.77 0.18 10.64
CA ASN A 72 11.32 1.42 11.26
C ASN A 72 9.88 1.78 10.82
N TYR A 73 8.98 2.00 11.80
CA TYR A 73 7.57 2.26 11.53
C TYR A 73 7.33 3.58 10.79
N ASP A 74 7.98 4.66 11.22
CA ASP A 74 7.74 5.99 10.65
C ASP A 74 8.34 6.08 9.24
N THR A 75 9.50 5.47 9.01
CA THR A 75 10.09 5.32 7.67
C THR A 75 9.20 4.48 6.76
N ALA A 76 8.59 3.39 7.26
CA ALA A 76 7.65 2.59 6.47
C ALA A 76 6.39 3.41 6.08
N ILE A 77 5.84 4.18 7.02
CA ILE A 77 4.69 5.06 6.74
C ILE A 77 5.06 6.15 5.73
N MET A 78 6.25 6.74 5.87
CA MET A 78 6.77 7.72 4.91
C MET A 78 6.89 7.12 3.52
N TRP A 79 7.47 5.93 3.38
CA TRP A 79 7.57 5.25 2.08
C TRP A 79 6.22 4.88 1.49
N TYR A 80 5.28 4.43 2.32
CA TYR A 80 3.91 4.14 1.90
C TYR A 80 3.25 5.37 1.29
N ALA A 81 3.35 6.51 1.98
CA ALA A 81 2.69 7.76 1.56
C ALA A 81 3.39 8.43 0.36
N LYS A 82 4.73 8.45 0.33
CA LYS A 82 5.52 9.14 -0.69
C LYS A 82 5.62 8.34 -1.99
N GLY A 83 5.53 7.02 -1.91
CA GLY A 83 5.93 6.13 -2.98
C GLY A 83 7.43 5.83 -2.94
N TYR A 84 7.75 4.56 -3.19
CA TYR A 84 9.11 4.03 -2.99
C TYR A 84 9.71 3.40 -4.25
N TYR A 85 9.10 3.56 -5.42
CA TYR A 85 9.57 2.96 -6.68
C TYR A 85 11.05 3.29 -6.97
N TYR A 86 11.42 4.57 -6.95
CA TYR A 86 12.80 4.98 -7.23
C TYR A 86 13.80 4.50 -6.17
N GLU A 87 13.36 4.40 -4.92
CA GLU A 87 14.17 3.84 -3.83
C GLU A 87 14.42 2.34 -4.04
N ALA A 88 13.36 1.59 -4.31
CA ALA A 88 13.42 0.16 -4.62
C ALA A 88 14.29 -0.09 -5.85
N ARG A 89 14.15 0.71 -6.92
CA ARG A 89 15.00 0.64 -8.11
C ARG A 89 16.47 0.88 -7.79
N ARG A 90 16.78 1.91 -6.99
CA ARG A 90 18.17 2.23 -6.60
C ARG A 90 18.82 1.09 -5.83
N ARG A 91 18.03 0.36 -5.03
CA ARG A 91 18.50 -0.78 -4.22
C ARG A 91 18.41 -2.13 -4.94
N GLY A 92 17.94 -2.19 -6.20
CA GLY A 92 17.73 -3.44 -6.92
C GLY A 92 16.64 -4.34 -6.31
N MET A 93 15.65 -3.74 -5.65
CA MET A 93 14.62 -4.45 -4.86
C MET A 93 13.24 -4.47 -5.52
N LEU A 94 13.09 -4.08 -6.79
CA LEU A 94 11.78 -3.96 -7.45
C LEU A 94 10.94 -5.25 -7.34
N ASP A 95 11.54 -6.40 -7.65
CA ASP A 95 10.86 -7.69 -7.54
C ASP A 95 10.46 -8.03 -6.09
N GLN A 96 11.31 -7.70 -5.12
CA GLN A 96 11.08 -7.99 -3.69
C GLN A 96 9.94 -7.17 -3.12
N VAL A 97 9.73 -5.96 -3.64
CA VAL A 97 8.64 -5.06 -3.23
C VAL A 97 7.39 -5.19 -4.09
N GLY A 98 7.35 -6.18 -5.00
CA GLY A 98 6.20 -6.47 -5.86
C GLY A 98 5.96 -5.44 -6.95
N MET A 99 7.02 -4.78 -7.44
CA MET A 99 6.95 -3.83 -8.54
C MET A 99 7.64 -4.41 -9.78
N ARG A 100 6.97 -4.30 -10.92
CA ARG A 100 7.46 -4.70 -12.25
C ARG A 100 7.23 -3.58 -13.24
#